data_AF-A0A382U8A5-F1
#
_entry.id   AF-A0A382U8A5-F1
#
_cell.length_a   1.000
_cell.length_b   1.000
_cell.length_c   1.000
_cell.angle_alpha   90.00
_cell.angle_beta   90.00
_cell.angle_gamma   90.00
#
_symmetry.space_group_name_H-M   'P 1'
#
loop_
_entity.id
_entity.type
_entity.pdbx_description
1 polymer ?
#
loop_
_entity_poly.entity_id
_entity_poly.type
_entity_poly.pdbx_seq_one_letter_code
_entity_poly.pdbx_strand_id
1 'polypeptide(L)'
;RRYDVDGIHIDDYFYPYPDSKQTAFPDDTSWKRYRGKLSRNDWRRMHINNFIRDLHGEIHKIKPWVKFGVSPFGIWRPGYPKQIKGLDAYDVLYADARLWLREGWLDYCAPQLYWQIAPKAQSYPVLMQWWHEQNPKRRHLWPGNNSARIDPWPAKEIISQIDLTRRHPGATGNIHWNLSALFDNRKDIATKLQKGAYAQLALPPSSPWLDNSPPKAPAVTAKWDEQKRLIQVTWHEQERDTLRRWLFQMRVNRKWHARIVQSSQRFISIRATKTFPDAIAISAIDGGGNTSAPT
;
A
#
# COMPACT_ATOMS: atom_id res chain seq x y z
N ARG A 1 -4.83 -14.22 12.64
CA ARG A 1 -5.20 -15.61 13.03
C ARG A 1 -6.52 -16.05 12.42
N ARG A 2 -7.66 -15.42 12.76
CA ARG A 2 -9.00 -15.88 12.29
C ARG A 2 -9.37 -15.52 10.85
N TYR A 3 -8.72 -14.50 10.27
CA TYR A 3 -9.06 -13.98 8.94
C TYR A 3 -7.88 -14.10 7.97
N ASP A 4 -8.20 -14.31 6.70
CA ASP A 4 -7.24 -14.30 5.61
C ASP A 4 -7.01 -12.89 5.07
N VAL A 5 -6.39 -12.06 5.91
CA VAL A 5 -5.99 -10.70 5.54
C VAL A 5 -4.67 -10.71 4.78
N ASP A 6 -4.49 -9.76 3.87
CA ASP A 6 -3.25 -9.53 3.13
C ASP A 6 -2.35 -8.48 3.80
N GLY A 7 -2.92 -7.66 4.70
CA GLY A 7 -2.18 -6.67 5.47
C GLY A 7 -2.93 -6.17 6.70
N ILE A 8 -2.19 -5.54 7.61
CA ILE A 8 -2.69 -4.83 8.79
C ILE A 8 -2.29 -3.37 8.65
N HIS A 9 -3.24 -2.46 8.86
CA HIS A 9 -3.07 -1.03 8.68
C HIS A 9 -3.37 -0.28 9.99
N ILE A 10 -2.51 0.66 10.37
CA ILE A 10 -2.78 1.65 11.44
C ILE A 10 -2.72 3.05 10.84
N ASP A 11 -3.73 3.86 11.12
CA ASP A 11 -3.77 5.26 10.67
C ASP A 11 -3.00 6.18 11.63
N ASP A 12 -3.29 7.47 11.63
CA ASP A 12 -2.50 8.52 12.29
C ASP A 12 -2.87 8.76 13.77
N TYR A 13 -3.80 8.00 14.33
CA TYR A 13 -4.26 8.16 15.71
C TYR A 13 -3.36 7.40 16.70
N PHE A 14 -2.49 8.14 17.40
CA PHE A 14 -1.64 7.62 18.47
C PHE A 14 -2.09 8.22 19.81
N TYR A 15 -1.41 9.27 20.29
CA TYR A 15 -2.02 10.14 21.30
C TYR A 15 -3.04 11.08 20.63
N PRO A 16 -4.05 11.57 21.39
CA PRO A 16 -5.09 12.40 20.83
C PRO A 16 -4.56 13.68 20.19
N TYR A 17 -5.17 14.06 19.07
CA TYR A 17 -5.05 15.42 18.55
C TYR A 17 -5.50 16.43 19.62
N PRO A 18 -4.82 17.58 19.77
CA PRO A 18 -5.23 18.61 20.71
C PRO A 18 -6.64 19.08 20.38
N ASP A 19 -7.50 19.08 21.39
CA ASP A 19 -8.80 19.75 21.29
C ASP A 19 -8.64 21.26 21.48
N SER A 20 -9.74 22.01 21.29
CA SER A 20 -9.74 23.46 21.49
C SER A 20 -9.40 23.91 22.92
N LYS A 21 -9.50 22.99 23.89
CA LYS A 21 -9.20 23.24 25.31
C LYS A 21 -7.78 22.82 25.69
N GLN A 22 -7.02 22.24 24.77
CA GLN A 22 -5.72 21.61 25.01
C GLN A 22 -5.77 20.63 26.20
N THR A 23 -6.82 19.82 26.25
CA THR A 23 -7.03 18.86 27.34
C THR A 23 -5.83 17.91 27.44
N ALA A 24 -5.21 17.86 28.62
CA ALA A 24 -4.06 16.99 28.86
C ALA A 24 -4.47 15.52 28.81
N PHE A 25 -3.65 14.68 28.19
CA PHE A 25 -3.86 13.23 28.22
C PHE A 25 -3.67 12.71 29.65
N PRO A 26 -4.64 11.97 30.23
CA PRO A 26 -4.67 11.63 31.66
C PRO A 26 -3.75 10.45 32.02
N ASP A 27 -2.47 10.51 31.64
CA ASP A 27 -1.47 9.48 31.94
C ASP A 27 -0.62 9.77 33.19
N ASP A 28 -1.03 10.69 34.06
CA ASP A 28 -0.30 11.06 35.29
C ASP A 28 -0.02 9.86 36.19
N THR A 29 -1.00 8.97 36.37
CA THR A 29 -0.84 7.77 37.21
C THR A 29 0.22 6.84 36.65
N SER A 30 0.22 6.61 35.33
CA SER A 30 1.21 5.78 34.64
C SER A 30 2.59 6.45 34.64
N TRP A 31 2.64 7.76 34.44
CA TRP A 31 3.86 8.56 34.47
C TRP A 31 4.51 8.55 35.86
N LYS A 32 3.74 8.75 36.94
CA LYS A 32 4.23 8.69 38.32
C LYS A 32 4.80 7.33 38.73
N ARG A 33 4.47 6.25 38.02
CA ARG A 33 5.05 4.90 38.24
C ARG A 33 6.35 4.70 37.48
N TYR A 34 6.61 5.51 36.44
CA TYR A 34 7.87 5.44 35.71
C TYR A 34 9.04 5.87 36.61
N ARG A 35 10.15 5.11 36.54
CA ARG A 35 11.38 5.33 37.32
C ARG A 35 12.61 5.52 36.42
N GLY A 36 12.40 5.60 35.11
CA GLY A 36 13.48 5.80 34.14
C GLY A 36 13.87 7.26 33.99
N LYS A 37 14.78 7.53 33.04
CA LYS A 37 15.40 8.84 32.84
C LYS A 37 14.80 9.66 31.69
N LEU A 38 13.83 9.10 30.96
CA LEU A 38 13.20 9.80 29.84
C LEU A 38 12.37 10.99 30.33
N SER A 39 12.25 12.03 29.52
CA SER A 39 11.20 13.04 29.69
C SER A 39 9.83 12.39 29.50
N ARG A 40 8.75 13.03 30.00
CA ARG A 40 7.39 12.50 29.79
C ARG A 40 7.05 12.36 28.30
N ASN A 41 7.49 13.32 27.47
CA ASN A 41 7.28 13.27 26.03
C ASN A 41 8.04 12.12 25.36
N ASP A 42 9.30 11.89 25.74
CA ASP A 42 10.09 10.76 25.23
C ASP A 42 9.55 9.42 25.73
N TRP A 43 9.04 9.37 26.96
CA TRP A 43 8.39 8.20 27.51
C TRP A 43 7.10 7.84 26.77
N ARG A 44 6.27 8.85 26.42
CA ARG A 44 5.09 8.65 25.56
C ARG A 44 5.50 8.09 24.18
N ARG A 45 6.49 8.70 23.53
CA ARG A 45 7.04 8.20 22.24
C ARG A 45 7.57 6.78 22.35
N MET A 46 8.33 6.47 23.41
CA MET A 46 8.89 5.14 23.64
C MET A 46 7.80 4.06 23.67
N HIS A 47 6.65 4.33 24.30
CA HIS A 47 5.54 3.37 24.32
C HIS A 47 4.94 3.12 22.93
N ILE A 48 4.71 4.17 22.15
CA ILE A 48 4.23 4.02 20.77
C ILE A 48 5.26 3.29 19.91
N ASN A 49 6.54 3.63 20.05
CA ASN A 49 7.65 3.00 19.34
C ASN A 49 7.72 1.49 19.64
N ASN A 50 7.63 1.12 20.92
CA ASN A 50 7.60 -0.28 21.34
C ASN A 50 6.38 -1.00 20.76
N PHE A 51 5.19 -0.39 20.82
CA PHE A 51 3.98 -0.97 20.25
C PHE A 51 4.12 -1.23 18.74
N ILE A 52 4.62 -0.26 17.96
CA ILE A 52 4.80 -0.43 16.51
C ILE A 52 5.81 -1.54 16.20
N ARG A 53 6.96 -1.54 16.89
CA ARG A 53 7.99 -2.59 16.74
C ARG A 53 7.43 -3.97 17.06
N ASP A 54 6.77 -4.10 18.20
CA ASP A 54 6.31 -5.38 18.73
C ASP A 54 5.14 -5.90 17.88
N LEU A 55 4.21 -5.04 17.46
CA LEU A 55 3.13 -5.40 16.56
C LEU A 55 3.66 -5.89 15.20
N HIS A 56 4.61 -5.17 14.60
CA HIS A 56 5.28 -5.61 13.38
C HIS A 56 5.89 -7.02 13.57
N GLY A 57 6.63 -7.23 14.66
CA GLY A 57 7.23 -8.53 14.98
C GLY A 57 6.20 -9.65 15.14
N GLU A 58 5.13 -9.40 15.89
CA GLU A 58 4.08 -10.40 16.15
C GLU A 58 3.27 -10.75 14.90
N ILE A 59 3.00 -9.79 14.02
CA ILE A 59 2.33 -10.06 12.73
C ILE A 59 3.15 -11.07 11.92
N HIS A 60 4.45 -10.83 11.77
CA HIS A 60 5.33 -11.67 10.96
C HIS A 60 5.62 -13.03 11.60
N LYS A 61 5.63 -13.13 12.94
CA LYS A 61 5.69 -14.43 13.63
C LYS A 61 4.45 -15.29 13.34
N ILE A 62 3.28 -14.67 13.18
CA ILE A 62 2.00 -15.39 12.99
C ILE A 62 1.71 -15.67 11.51
N LYS A 63 1.96 -14.70 10.62
CA LYS A 63 1.78 -14.80 9.17
C LYS A 63 2.89 -13.98 8.47
N PRO A 64 4.03 -14.60 8.12
CA PRO A 64 5.21 -13.91 7.58
C PRO A 64 4.99 -13.09 6.30
N TRP A 65 3.91 -13.36 5.57
CA TRP A 65 3.57 -12.68 4.32
C TRP A 65 2.60 -11.49 4.49
N VAL A 66 2.03 -11.30 5.69
CA VAL A 66 1.04 -10.24 5.94
C VAL A 66 1.77 -8.91 6.15
N LYS A 67 1.54 -7.96 5.24
CA LYS A 67 2.17 -6.64 5.30
C LYS A 67 1.61 -5.83 6.47
N PHE A 68 2.46 -5.28 7.31
CA PHE A 68 2.10 -4.26 8.28
C PHE A 68 2.44 -2.88 7.74
N GLY A 69 1.51 -1.93 7.78
CA GLY A 69 1.85 -0.56 7.45
C GLY A 69 1.11 0.47 8.23
N VAL A 70 1.71 1.66 8.22
CA VAL A 70 1.30 2.79 9.05
C VAL A 70 1.08 3.99 8.14
N SER A 71 -0.04 4.68 8.34
CA SER A 71 -0.40 5.93 7.71
C SER A 71 -0.20 7.06 8.72
N PRO A 72 1.03 7.55 8.93
CA PRO A 72 1.27 8.64 9.87
C PRO A 72 0.80 9.97 9.29
N PHE A 73 0.63 10.97 10.16
CA PHE A 73 0.46 12.35 9.72
C PHE A 73 1.59 12.75 8.76
N GLY A 74 1.26 13.47 7.68
CA GLY A 74 2.19 13.69 6.57
C GLY A 74 3.41 14.54 6.92
N ILE A 75 3.37 15.30 8.01
CA ILE A 75 4.50 16.11 8.53
C ILE A 75 4.99 15.44 9.82
N TRP A 76 6.21 14.88 9.79
CA TRP A 76 6.84 14.36 11.01
C TRP A 76 7.11 15.50 12.01
N ARG A 77 7.79 16.55 11.54
CA ARG A 77 8.06 17.80 12.29
C ARG A 77 8.08 19.00 11.33
N PRO A 78 7.57 20.17 11.72
CA PRO A 78 7.79 21.39 10.96
C PRO A 78 9.29 21.71 10.86
N GLY A 79 9.72 22.29 9.74
CA GLY A 79 11.13 22.54 9.44
C GLY A 79 11.89 21.33 8.87
N TYR A 80 11.22 20.20 8.64
CA TYR A 80 11.81 19.00 8.04
C TYR A 80 11.01 18.54 6.80
N PRO A 81 11.43 18.94 5.58
CA PRO A 81 12.53 19.85 5.26
C PRO A 81 12.20 21.32 5.58
N LYS A 82 13.20 22.21 5.59
CA LYS A 82 13.16 23.59 6.16
C LYS A 82 11.91 24.42 5.83
N GLN A 83 11.32 24.24 4.64
CA GLN A 83 10.15 25.00 4.19
C GLN A 83 8.81 24.53 4.77
N ILE A 84 8.75 23.31 5.33
CA ILE A 84 7.50 22.70 5.79
C ILE A 84 7.03 23.32 7.10
N LYS A 85 5.73 23.60 7.18
CA LYS A 85 5.03 24.14 8.36
C LYS A 85 3.75 23.35 8.60
N GLY A 86 3.39 23.19 9.87
CA GLY A 86 2.17 22.49 10.27
C GLY A 86 2.32 21.88 11.66
N LEU A 87 1.45 20.92 11.96
CA LEU A 87 1.51 20.16 13.20
C LEU A 87 2.86 19.42 13.34
N ASP A 88 3.43 19.44 14.54
CA ASP A 88 4.55 18.58 14.90
C ASP A 88 4.00 17.24 15.42
N ALA A 89 3.89 16.23 14.54
CA ALA A 89 3.36 14.92 14.91
C ALA A 89 4.25 14.19 15.93
N TYR A 90 5.56 14.46 15.92
CA TYR A 90 6.52 13.88 16.87
C TYR A 90 6.29 14.39 18.30
N ASP A 91 5.96 15.66 18.48
CA ASP A 91 5.75 16.26 19.81
C ASP A 91 4.28 16.26 20.25
N VAL A 92 3.34 16.33 19.31
CA VAL A 92 1.91 16.42 19.63
C VAL A 92 1.24 15.04 19.69
N LEU A 93 1.50 14.18 18.71
CA LEU A 93 0.92 12.84 18.63
C LEU A 93 1.82 11.77 19.23
N TYR A 94 3.05 12.16 19.62
CA TYR A 94 4.12 11.25 20.06
C TYR A 94 4.41 10.14 19.05
N ALA A 95 4.22 10.44 17.77
CA ALA A 95 4.37 9.53 16.65
C ALA A 95 5.72 9.73 15.97
N ASP A 96 6.74 8.94 16.33
CA ASP A 96 8.05 8.99 15.68
C ASP A 96 8.11 8.10 14.42
N ALA A 97 7.25 8.41 13.45
CA ALA A 97 7.16 7.64 12.21
C ALA A 97 8.45 7.65 11.37
N ARG A 98 9.32 8.65 11.58
CA ARG A 98 10.67 8.65 10.99
C ARG A 98 11.50 7.50 11.55
N LEU A 99 11.46 7.25 12.85
CA LEU A 99 12.16 6.11 13.46
C LEU A 99 11.61 4.79 12.90
N TRP A 100 10.28 4.62 12.89
CA TRP A 100 9.66 3.36 12.44
C TRP A 100 10.04 3.00 11.00
N LEU A 101 10.04 4.00 10.11
CA LEU A 101 10.45 3.83 8.72
C LEU A 101 11.95 3.52 8.59
N ARG A 102 12.81 4.21 9.34
CA ARG A 102 14.27 4.00 9.31
C ARG A 102 14.69 2.64 9.82
N GLU A 103 14.05 2.17 10.88
CA GLU A 103 14.29 0.86 11.47
C GLU A 103 13.58 -0.28 10.71
N GLY A 104 12.61 0.07 9.85
CA GLY A 104 11.86 -0.90 9.06
C GLY A 104 10.83 -1.68 9.88
N TRP A 105 10.24 -1.06 10.91
CA TRP A 105 9.15 -1.60 11.74
C TRP A 105 7.77 -1.50 11.07
N LEU A 106 7.78 -1.48 9.75
CA LEU A 106 6.64 -1.50 8.85
C LEU A 106 7.12 -1.98 7.48
N ASP A 107 6.19 -2.49 6.68
CA ASP A 107 6.39 -2.93 5.30
C ASP A 107 6.00 -1.84 4.31
N TYR A 108 5.03 -1.00 4.68
CA TYR A 108 4.71 0.21 3.93
C TYR A 108 4.48 1.40 4.85
N CYS A 109 4.97 2.56 4.43
CA CYS A 109 4.68 3.84 5.03
C CYS A 109 3.77 4.62 4.10
N ALA A 110 2.68 5.14 4.64
CA ALA A 110 1.66 5.87 3.91
C ALA A 110 1.45 7.27 4.50
N PRO A 111 2.46 8.17 4.43
CA PRO A 111 2.31 9.49 5.02
C PRO A 111 1.11 10.22 4.39
N GLN A 112 0.26 10.79 5.23
CA GLN A 112 -0.95 11.50 4.81
C GLN A 112 -0.61 12.84 4.14
N LEU A 113 -0.28 12.82 2.84
CA LEU A 113 0.08 14.00 2.07
C LEU A 113 -1.17 14.72 1.54
N TYR A 114 -1.97 15.23 2.47
CA TYR A 114 -3.32 15.76 2.21
C TYR A 114 -3.34 17.25 1.87
N TRP A 115 -2.32 17.72 1.15
CA TRP A 115 -2.18 19.11 0.72
C TRP A 115 -1.96 19.21 -0.79
N GLN A 116 -2.22 20.39 -1.35
CA GLN A 116 -1.99 20.66 -2.77
C GLN A 116 -0.48 20.67 -3.11
N ILE A 117 -0.17 20.49 -4.39
CA ILE A 117 1.20 20.46 -4.90
C ILE A 117 1.89 21.83 -4.74
N ALA A 118 1.18 22.93 -5.07
CA ALA A 118 1.76 24.26 -5.21
C ALA A 118 2.16 24.97 -3.89
N PRO A 119 1.34 24.93 -2.81
CA PRO A 119 1.69 25.63 -1.56
C PRO A 119 2.99 25.12 -0.95
N LYS A 120 3.96 26.02 -0.75
CA LYS A 120 5.32 25.65 -0.25
C LYS A 120 5.30 25.04 1.15
N ALA A 121 4.41 25.52 2.03
CA ALA A 121 4.36 25.15 3.44
C ALA A 121 4.01 23.68 3.69
N GLN A 122 3.30 23.02 2.75
CA GLN A 122 2.97 21.59 2.82
C GLN A 122 3.07 20.93 1.44
N SER A 123 4.07 21.32 0.64
CA SER A 123 4.16 20.87 -0.75
C SER A 123 4.27 19.34 -0.86
N TYR A 124 3.31 18.74 -1.57
CA TYR A 124 3.24 17.30 -1.81
C TYR A 124 4.56 16.67 -2.29
N PRO A 125 5.19 17.11 -3.41
CA PRO A 125 6.42 16.50 -3.90
C PRO A 125 7.60 16.64 -2.93
N VAL A 126 7.66 17.75 -2.17
CA VAL A 126 8.73 17.99 -1.20
C VAL A 126 8.61 17.06 0.00
N LEU A 127 7.40 16.86 0.51
CA LEU A 127 7.16 15.90 1.59
C LEU A 127 7.40 14.46 1.14
N MET A 128 6.95 14.09 -0.08
CA MET A 128 7.20 12.77 -0.65
C MET A 128 8.70 12.46 -0.76
N GLN A 129 9.49 13.40 -1.30
CA GLN A 129 10.94 13.28 -1.39
C GLN A 129 11.58 13.12 -0.01
N TRP A 130 11.16 13.92 0.97
CA TRP A 130 11.70 13.83 2.33
C TRP A 130 11.43 12.46 2.97
N TRP A 131 10.21 11.93 2.83
CA TRP A 131 9.87 10.60 3.33
C TRP A 131 10.67 9.49 2.65
N HIS A 132 10.94 9.62 1.35
CA HIS A 132 11.83 8.71 0.65
C HIS A 132 13.26 8.72 1.23
N GLU A 133 13.82 9.91 1.51
CA GLU A 133 15.14 10.04 2.14
C GLU A 133 15.19 9.44 3.55
N GLN A 134 14.04 9.35 4.24
CA GLN A 134 13.95 8.69 5.54
C GLN A 134 13.81 7.17 5.47
N ASN A 135 13.85 6.55 4.27
CA ASN A 135 13.58 5.14 4.05
C ASN A 135 14.81 4.32 3.59
N PRO A 136 15.86 4.18 4.43
CA PRO A 136 17.07 3.43 4.08
C PRO A 136 16.81 1.93 3.88
N LYS A 137 15.73 1.39 4.46
CA LYS A 137 15.34 -0.02 4.35
C LYS A 137 14.50 -0.31 3.10
N ARG A 138 14.22 0.71 2.27
CA ARG A 138 13.44 0.61 1.03
C ARG A 138 12.09 -0.10 1.23
N ARG A 139 11.42 0.18 2.35
CA ARG A 139 10.02 -0.20 2.56
C ARG A 139 9.15 0.45 1.50
N HIS A 140 7.95 -0.06 1.27
CA HIS A 140 7.04 0.58 0.34
C HIS A 140 6.68 1.98 0.82
N LEU A 141 6.70 2.96 -0.07
CA LEU A 141 6.23 4.32 0.20
C LEU A 141 4.99 4.56 -0.65
N TRP A 142 3.83 4.64 0.00
CA TRP A 142 2.52 4.79 -0.63
C TRP A 142 1.79 6.00 -0.06
N PRO A 143 2.16 7.23 -0.46
CA PRO A 143 1.57 8.44 0.10
C PRO A 143 0.04 8.43 0.07
N GLY A 144 -0.56 8.91 1.15
CA GLY A 144 -2.00 9.12 1.21
C GLY A 144 -2.40 10.35 0.38
N ASN A 145 -3.28 10.17 -0.60
CA ASN A 145 -3.95 11.27 -1.30
C ASN A 145 -5.34 11.49 -0.71
N ASN A 146 -5.67 12.74 -0.35
CA ASN A 146 -7.01 13.08 0.10
C ASN A 146 -7.96 13.31 -1.09
N SER A 147 -8.39 12.24 -1.75
CA SER A 147 -9.36 12.32 -2.85
C SER A 147 -10.71 12.91 -2.47
N ALA A 148 -11.09 12.88 -1.18
CA ALA A 148 -12.29 13.57 -0.71
C ALA A 148 -12.18 15.10 -0.87
N ARG A 149 -10.97 15.68 -0.96
CA ARG A 149 -10.74 17.11 -1.23
C ARG A 149 -10.98 17.52 -2.68
N ILE A 150 -11.45 16.64 -3.56
CA ILE A 150 -11.97 17.01 -4.89
C ILE A 150 -13.10 18.05 -4.79
N ASP A 151 -13.69 18.23 -3.62
CA ASP A 151 -14.36 19.47 -3.26
C ASP A 151 -13.64 20.04 -2.04
N PRO A 152 -12.82 21.11 -2.20
CA PRO A 152 -12.86 22.13 -3.26
C PRO A 152 -11.84 22.01 -4.42
N TRP A 153 -10.92 21.03 -4.45
CA TRP A 153 -9.85 20.97 -5.44
C TRP A 153 -10.30 20.49 -6.83
N PRO A 154 -9.66 20.88 -7.93
CA PRO A 154 -9.93 20.23 -9.22
C PRO A 154 -9.49 18.76 -9.18
N ALA A 155 -10.22 17.86 -9.85
CA ALA A 155 -9.82 16.45 -10.00
C ALA A 155 -8.39 16.29 -10.56
N LYS A 156 -7.95 17.26 -11.37
CA LYS A 156 -6.58 17.34 -11.90
C LYS A 156 -5.51 17.38 -10.79
N GLU A 157 -5.81 17.92 -9.61
CA GLU A 157 -4.88 17.94 -8.48
C GLU A 157 -4.51 16.52 -8.06
N ILE A 158 -5.51 15.67 -7.81
CA ILE A 158 -5.30 14.26 -7.42
C ILE A 158 -4.58 13.48 -8.52
N ILE A 159 -4.98 13.68 -9.79
CA ILE A 159 -4.31 13.02 -10.92
C ILE A 159 -2.83 13.45 -10.99
N SER A 160 -2.54 14.74 -10.82
CA SER A 160 -1.17 15.26 -10.84
C SER A 160 -0.33 14.74 -9.67
N GLN A 161 -0.93 14.54 -8.50
CA GLN A 161 -0.26 13.90 -7.36
C GLN A 161 0.12 12.44 -7.68
N ILE A 162 -0.79 11.67 -8.27
CA ILE A 162 -0.51 10.30 -8.73
C ILE A 162 0.62 10.29 -9.76
N ASP A 163 0.61 11.22 -10.73
CA ASP A 163 1.65 11.33 -11.75
C ASP A 163 3.00 11.74 -11.17
N LEU A 164 3.03 12.54 -10.09
CA LEU A 164 4.25 12.85 -9.34
C LEU A 164 4.78 11.61 -8.63
N THR A 165 3.92 10.86 -7.94
CA THR A 165 4.30 9.60 -7.28
C THR A 165 4.86 8.59 -8.29
N ARG A 166 4.21 8.43 -9.45
CA ARG A 166 4.66 7.50 -10.50
C ARG A 166 6.03 7.84 -11.09
N ARG A 167 6.40 9.12 -11.12
CA ARG A 167 7.71 9.58 -11.62
C ARG A 167 8.81 9.50 -10.57
N HIS A 168 8.45 9.28 -9.30
CA HIS A 168 9.39 9.29 -8.20
C HIS A 168 9.96 7.88 -7.97
N PRO A 169 11.29 7.68 -8.02
CA PRO A 169 11.90 6.34 -7.99
C PRO A 169 11.70 5.61 -6.65
N GLY A 170 11.43 6.35 -5.58
CA GLY A 170 11.25 5.83 -4.23
C GLY A 170 9.82 5.52 -3.80
N ALA A 171 8.82 5.74 -4.65
CA ALA A 171 7.41 5.52 -4.33
C ALA A 171 6.74 4.67 -5.40
N THR A 172 5.90 3.72 -4.99
CA THR A 172 5.40 2.66 -5.90
C THR A 172 3.87 2.58 -5.95
N GLY A 173 3.17 3.48 -5.26
CA GLY A 173 1.72 3.46 -5.18
C GLY A 173 1.18 4.64 -4.37
N ASN A 174 -0.14 4.71 -4.23
CA ASN A 174 -0.84 5.71 -3.42
C ASN A 174 -1.97 5.05 -2.63
N ILE A 175 -2.39 5.66 -1.53
CA ILE A 175 -3.60 5.30 -0.80
C ILE A 175 -4.62 6.44 -0.89
N HIS A 176 -5.88 6.15 -1.21
CA HIS A 176 -6.92 7.16 -1.36
C HIS A 176 -7.73 7.35 -0.08
N TRP A 177 -7.65 8.53 0.54
CA TRP A 177 -8.57 8.97 1.58
C TRP A 177 -9.64 9.92 1.00
N ASN A 178 -10.90 9.52 0.87
CA ASN A 178 -11.40 8.16 1.05
C ASN A 178 -12.13 7.70 -0.20
N LEU A 179 -12.62 6.46 -0.16
CA LEU A 179 -13.26 5.80 -1.28
C LEU A 179 -14.50 6.53 -1.81
N SER A 180 -15.21 7.33 -1.00
CA SER A 180 -16.48 7.96 -1.39
C SER A 180 -16.34 8.84 -2.64
N ALA A 181 -15.28 9.64 -2.75
CA ALA A 181 -15.08 10.50 -3.93
C ALA A 181 -14.89 9.70 -5.23
N LEU A 182 -14.28 8.52 -5.14
CA LEU A 182 -14.11 7.60 -6.28
C LEU A 182 -15.43 6.89 -6.60
N PHE A 183 -16.13 6.39 -5.57
CA PHE A 183 -17.39 5.68 -5.74
C PHE A 183 -18.49 6.57 -6.33
N ASP A 184 -18.61 7.80 -5.81
CA ASP A 184 -19.54 8.81 -6.32
C ASP A 184 -19.07 9.44 -7.63
N ASN A 185 -17.87 9.08 -8.11
CA ASN A 185 -17.21 9.64 -9.30
C ASN A 185 -17.22 11.19 -9.31
N ARG A 186 -16.95 11.83 -8.17
CA ARG A 186 -17.02 13.31 -8.04
C ARG A 186 -16.07 13.97 -9.03
N LYS A 187 -16.57 14.96 -9.78
CA LYS A 187 -15.83 15.62 -10.88
C LYS A 187 -15.16 14.64 -11.85
N ASP A 188 -15.80 13.50 -12.10
CA ASP A 188 -15.37 12.42 -12.99
C ASP A 188 -14.04 11.75 -12.61
N ILE A 189 -13.63 11.79 -11.35
CA ILE A 189 -12.31 11.28 -10.95
C ILE A 189 -12.13 9.79 -11.26
N ALA A 190 -13.12 8.93 -10.98
CA ALA A 190 -13.00 7.50 -11.25
C ALA A 190 -12.92 7.23 -12.75
N THR A 191 -13.73 7.92 -13.55
CA THR A 191 -13.69 7.83 -15.01
C THR A 191 -12.33 8.28 -15.56
N LYS A 192 -11.78 9.39 -15.05
CA LYS A 192 -10.46 9.91 -15.48
C LYS A 192 -9.33 8.96 -15.09
N LEU A 193 -9.37 8.37 -13.89
CA LEU A 193 -8.36 7.40 -13.44
C LEU A 193 -8.43 6.12 -14.27
N GLN A 194 -9.61 5.58 -14.53
CA GLN A 194 -9.80 4.38 -15.36
C GLN A 194 -9.34 4.58 -16.81
N LYS A 195 -9.47 5.79 -17.37
CA LYS A 195 -8.99 6.13 -18.72
C LYS A 195 -7.51 6.55 -18.75
N GLY A 196 -6.92 6.87 -17.60
CA GLY A 196 -5.59 7.44 -17.45
C GLY A 196 -4.71 6.62 -16.53
N ALA A 197 -4.38 7.19 -15.36
CA ALA A 197 -3.34 6.67 -14.46
C ALA A 197 -3.56 5.22 -13.99
N TYR A 198 -4.80 4.73 -13.95
CA TYR A 198 -5.18 3.36 -13.55
C TYR A 198 -5.80 2.55 -14.70
N ALA A 199 -5.53 2.92 -15.96
CA ALA A 199 -6.04 2.19 -17.13
C ALA A 199 -5.43 0.79 -17.30
N GLN A 200 -4.24 0.57 -16.75
CA GLN A 200 -3.53 -0.70 -16.83
C GLN A 200 -3.63 -1.46 -15.51
N LEU A 201 -3.89 -2.76 -15.62
CA LEU A 201 -3.79 -3.68 -14.49
C LEU A 201 -2.37 -3.63 -13.91
N ALA A 202 -2.27 -3.43 -12.59
CA ALA A 202 -1.02 -3.45 -11.87
C ALA A 202 -1.05 -4.53 -10.79
N LEU A 203 0.07 -5.22 -10.59
CA LEU A 203 0.29 -6.08 -9.43
C LEU A 203 0.77 -5.22 -8.26
N PRO A 204 0.46 -5.62 -7.01
CA PRO A 204 1.18 -5.10 -5.86
C PRO A 204 2.70 -5.31 -6.06
N PRO A 205 3.54 -4.30 -5.79
CA PRO A 205 4.98 -4.47 -5.90
C PRO A 205 5.47 -5.51 -4.88
N SER A 206 6.49 -6.28 -5.24
CA SER A 206 7.07 -7.27 -4.34
C SER A 206 7.69 -6.61 -3.11
N SER A 207 7.60 -7.29 -1.98
CA SER A 207 8.24 -6.95 -0.71
C SER A 207 9.43 -7.89 -0.48
N PRO A 208 10.61 -7.63 -1.09
CA PRO A 208 11.76 -8.54 -1.05
C PRO A 208 12.32 -8.76 0.36
N TRP A 209 11.94 -7.93 1.34
CA TRP A 209 12.31 -8.12 2.74
C TRP A 209 11.38 -9.08 3.50
N LEU A 210 10.23 -9.45 2.92
CA LEU A 210 9.34 -10.50 3.44
C LEU A 210 9.66 -11.83 2.77
N ASP A 211 9.78 -11.79 1.45
CA ASP A 211 10.11 -12.95 0.62
C ASP A 211 10.78 -12.46 -0.66
N ASN A 212 11.96 -13.00 -0.99
CA ASN A 212 12.71 -12.68 -2.20
C ASN A 212 12.80 -13.86 -3.19
N SER A 213 12.08 -14.95 -2.92
CA SER A 213 12.09 -16.17 -3.72
C SER A 213 10.74 -16.33 -4.42
N PRO A 214 10.66 -16.08 -5.74
CA PRO A 214 9.41 -16.26 -6.45
C PRO A 214 8.88 -17.70 -6.36
N PRO A 215 7.55 -17.89 -6.35
CA PRO A 215 6.97 -19.22 -6.39
C PRO A 215 7.33 -19.95 -7.69
N LYS A 216 7.31 -21.28 -7.66
CA LYS A 216 7.46 -22.09 -8.89
C LYS A 216 6.37 -21.78 -9.90
N ALA A 217 6.72 -21.88 -11.19
CA ALA A 217 5.75 -21.77 -12.27
C ALA A 217 4.65 -22.84 -12.12
N PRO A 218 3.36 -22.50 -12.32
CA PRO A 218 2.28 -23.47 -12.22
C PRO A 218 2.35 -24.52 -13.31
N ALA A 219 1.78 -25.70 -13.07
CA ALA A 219 1.50 -26.61 -14.17
C ALA A 219 0.17 -26.20 -14.82
N VAL A 220 0.18 -25.99 -16.14
CA VAL A 220 -0.97 -25.49 -16.92
C VAL A 220 -1.35 -26.50 -18.00
N THR A 221 -2.64 -26.68 -18.22
CA THR A 221 -3.19 -27.49 -19.31
C THR A 221 -4.31 -26.71 -19.98
N ALA A 222 -4.33 -26.70 -21.32
CA ALA A 222 -5.42 -26.14 -22.11
C ALA A 222 -6.00 -27.22 -23.03
N LYS A 223 -7.32 -27.41 -22.99
CA LYS A 223 -8.05 -28.38 -23.83
C LYS A 223 -9.13 -27.67 -24.63
N TRP A 224 -9.21 -27.97 -25.92
CA TRP A 224 -10.26 -27.47 -26.80
C TRP A 224 -11.46 -28.42 -26.80
N ASP A 225 -12.64 -27.91 -26.47
CA ASP A 225 -13.94 -28.56 -26.65
C ASP A 225 -14.62 -27.95 -27.88
N GLU A 226 -14.55 -28.67 -29.00
CA GLU A 226 -15.07 -28.22 -30.29
C GLU A 226 -16.59 -28.03 -30.27
N GLN A 227 -17.31 -28.96 -29.63
CA GLN A 227 -18.78 -28.94 -29.57
C GLN A 227 -19.29 -27.71 -28.81
N LYS A 228 -18.64 -27.38 -27.69
CA LYS A 228 -19.04 -26.22 -26.87
C LYS A 228 -18.38 -24.92 -27.32
N ARG A 229 -17.41 -25.00 -28.22
CA ARG A 229 -16.52 -23.90 -28.62
C ARG A 229 -15.81 -23.24 -27.45
N LEU A 230 -15.27 -24.05 -26.53
CA LEU A 230 -14.60 -23.59 -25.32
C LEU A 230 -13.17 -24.13 -25.24
N ILE A 231 -12.24 -23.26 -24.85
CA ILE A 231 -10.92 -23.69 -24.36
C ILE A 231 -11.02 -23.75 -22.85
N GLN A 232 -10.90 -24.96 -22.29
CA GLN A 232 -10.78 -25.18 -20.86
C GLN A 232 -9.31 -25.10 -20.47
N VAL A 233 -8.96 -24.06 -19.71
CA VAL A 233 -7.62 -23.92 -19.14
C VAL A 233 -7.70 -24.30 -17.68
N THR A 234 -6.87 -25.25 -17.25
CA THR A 234 -6.71 -25.67 -15.86
C THR A 234 -5.28 -25.47 -15.42
N TRP A 235 -5.07 -25.05 -14.18
CA TRP A 235 -3.76 -24.89 -13.59
C TRP A 235 -3.75 -25.34 -12.13
N HIS A 236 -2.58 -25.75 -11.65
CA HIS A 236 -2.36 -26.05 -10.25
C HIS A 236 -0.96 -25.60 -9.82
N GLU A 237 -0.86 -25.26 -8.54
CA GLU A 237 0.40 -24.92 -7.89
C GLU A 237 1.31 -26.13 -7.78
N GLN A 238 2.62 -25.89 -7.91
CA GLN A 238 3.64 -26.88 -7.57
C GLN A 238 4.10 -26.75 -6.10
N GLU A 239 3.83 -25.60 -5.47
CA GLU A 239 4.08 -25.31 -4.05
C GLU A 239 2.92 -24.47 -3.48
N ARG A 240 2.36 -24.88 -2.33
CA ARG A 240 1.11 -24.30 -1.80
C ARG A 240 1.31 -23.13 -0.83
N ASP A 241 2.37 -23.14 -0.05
CA ASP A 241 2.35 -22.48 1.27
C ASP A 241 2.31 -20.94 1.22
N THR A 242 2.66 -20.33 0.09
CA THR A 242 2.74 -18.87 -0.05
C THR A 242 1.82 -18.27 -1.09
N LEU A 243 1.09 -19.07 -1.87
CA LEU A 243 0.25 -18.61 -2.98
C LEU A 243 -0.94 -17.76 -2.52
N ARG A 244 -1.13 -16.57 -3.13
CA ARG A 244 -2.25 -15.66 -2.83
C ARG A 244 -3.12 -15.35 -4.02
N ARG A 245 -2.55 -15.25 -5.22
CA ARG A 245 -3.27 -14.92 -6.45
C ARG A 245 -2.64 -15.62 -7.65
N TRP A 246 -3.39 -15.67 -8.74
CA TRP A 246 -2.85 -16.01 -10.05
C TRP A 246 -2.94 -14.80 -10.98
N LEU A 247 -1.94 -14.63 -11.82
CA LEU A 247 -2.03 -13.78 -13.00
C LEU A 247 -2.39 -14.66 -14.20
N PHE A 248 -3.61 -14.51 -14.70
CA PHE A 248 -4.02 -15.07 -15.98
C PHE A 248 -3.74 -14.06 -17.08
N GLN A 249 -3.06 -14.50 -18.14
CA GLN A 249 -2.83 -13.70 -19.34
C GLN A 249 -3.23 -14.48 -20.58
N MET A 250 -3.81 -13.77 -21.55
CA MET A 250 -4.06 -14.31 -22.89
C MET A 250 -3.66 -13.27 -23.93
N ARG A 251 -3.09 -13.72 -25.04
CA ARG A 251 -2.81 -12.88 -26.19
C ARG A 251 -3.79 -13.20 -27.30
N VAL A 252 -4.52 -12.20 -27.79
CA VAL A 252 -5.45 -12.35 -28.92
C VAL A 252 -5.15 -11.22 -29.91
N ASN A 253 -4.95 -11.56 -31.19
CA ASN A 253 -4.58 -10.57 -32.22
C ASN A 253 -3.38 -9.70 -31.80
N ARG A 254 -2.34 -10.34 -31.24
CA ARG A 254 -1.13 -9.68 -30.71
C ARG A 254 -1.35 -8.71 -29.54
N LYS A 255 -2.55 -8.65 -28.96
CA LYS A 255 -2.85 -7.83 -27.77
C LYS A 255 -2.97 -8.71 -26.53
N TRP A 256 -2.27 -8.31 -25.47
CA TRP A 256 -2.35 -8.98 -24.18
C TRP A 256 -3.58 -8.51 -23.38
N HIS A 257 -4.28 -9.46 -22.81
CA HIS A 257 -5.33 -9.28 -21.84
C HIS A 257 -4.94 -10.01 -20.56
N ALA A 258 -5.15 -9.39 -19.41
CA ALA A 258 -4.75 -9.93 -18.12
C ALA A 258 -5.89 -9.86 -17.10
N ARG A 259 -5.91 -10.81 -16.18
CA ARG A 259 -6.80 -10.85 -15.01
C ARG A 259 -6.05 -11.39 -13.81
N ILE A 260 -6.23 -10.75 -12.65
CA ILE A 260 -5.80 -11.31 -11.37
C ILE A 260 -6.96 -12.13 -10.82
N VAL A 261 -6.72 -13.38 -10.47
CA VAL A 261 -7.74 -14.27 -9.90
C VAL A 261 -7.29 -14.80 -8.53
N GLN A 262 -8.26 -15.23 -7.72
CA GLN A 262 -8.02 -15.70 -6.36
C GLN A 262 -7.20 -16.99 -6.34
N SER A 263 -6.44 -17.20 -5.26
CA SER A 263 -5.65 -18.43 -5.05
C SER A 263 -6.49 -19.70 -4.98
N SER A 264 -7.82 -19.63 -4.90
CA SER A 264 -8.72 -20.79 -4.96
C SER A 264 -9.16 -21.15 -6.39
N GLN A 265 -9.04 -20.24 -7.35
CA GLN A 265 -9.42 -20.51 -8.74
C GLN A 265 -8.36 -21.37 -9.43
N ARG A 266 -8.77 -22.47 -10.07
CA ARG A 266 -7.90 -23.44 -10.76
C ARG A 266 -8.20 -23.60 -12.24
N PHE A 267 -9.22 -22.92 -12.75
CA PHE A 267 -9.60 -23.03 -14.14
C PHE A 267 -10.27 -21.75 -14.66
N ILE A 268 -10.26 -21.62 -15.98
CA ILE A 268 -11.09 -20.66 -16.72
C ILE A 268 -11.53 -21.27 -18.04
N SER A 269 -12.76 -20.95 -18.45
CA SER A 269 -13.27 -21.32 -19.77
C SER A 269 -13.23 -20.09 -20.68
N ILE A 270 -12.53 -20.20 -21.79
CA ILE A 270 -12.43 -19.14 -22.81
C ILE A 270 -13.31 -19.54 -23.98
N ARG A 271 -14.29 -18.70 -24.33
CA ARG A 271 -15.12 -18.94 -25.51
C ARG A 271 -14.35 -18.55 -26.76
N ALA A 272 -14.04 -19.53 -27.61
CA ALA A 272 -13.41 -19.26 -28.89
C ALA A 272 -14.49 -18.92 -29.93
N THR A 273 -14.42 -17.71 -30.48
CA THR A 273 -15.28 -17.30 -31.60
C THR A 273 -14.57 -17.60 -32.92
N LYS A 274 -14.35 -16.60 -33.78
CA LYS A 274 -13.57 -16.76 -35.01
C LYS A 274 -12.05 -16.74 -34.76
N THR A 275 -11.62 -16.26 -33.61
CA THR A 275 -10.20 -16.06 -33.28
C THR A 275 -9.85 -16.82 -32.01
N PHE A 276 -8.82 -17.65 -32.09
CA PHE A 276 -8.21 -18.31 -30.93
C PHE A 276 -7.18 -17.39 -30.26
N PRO A 277 -6.90 -17.57 -28.96
CA PRO A 277 -5.75 -16.94 -28.34
C PRO A 277 -4.44 -17.47 -28.95
N ASP A 278 -3.54 -16.55 -29.27
CA ASP A 278 -2.18 -16.82 -29.76
C ASP A 278 -1.29 -17.41 -28.65
N ALA A 279 -1.62 -17.10 -27.40
CA ALA A 279 -0.92 -17.56 -26.20
C ALA A 279 -1.85 -17.47 -24.99
N ILE A 280 -1.67 -18.39 -24.06
CA ILE A 280 -2.24 -18.36 -22.71
C ILE A 280 -1.07 -18.54 -21.76
N ALA A 281 -1.02 -17.72 -20.71
CA ALA A 281 0.02 -17.79 -19.71
C ALA A 281 -0.57 -17.68 -18.30
N ILE A 282 -0.09 -18.51 -17.38
CA ILE A 282 -0.46 -18.43 -15.96
C ILE A 282 0.80 -18.22 -15.13
N SER A 283 0.75 -17.26 -14.19
CA SER A 283 1.81 -17.07 -13.18
C SER A 283 1.22 -17.12 -11.77
N ALA A 284 1.95 -17.74 -10.84
CA ALA A 284 1.65 -17.71 -9.41
C ALA A 284 2.10 -16.37 -8.81
N ILE A 285 1.34 -15.83 -7.86
CA ILE A 285 1.72 -14.66 -7.07
C ILE A 285 1.63 -15.03 -5.59
N ASP A 286 2.74 -14.87 -4.88
CA ASP A 286 2.83 -15.16 -3.44
C ASP A 286 2.36 -13.97 -2.57
N GLY A 287 2.45 -14.11 -1.25
CA GLY A 287 2.09 -13.05 -0.31
C GLY A 287 3.13 -11.94 -0.14
N GLY A 288 4.37 -12.20 -0.53
CA GLY A 288 5.39 -11.16 -0.71
C GLY A 288 5.08 -10.26 -1.92
N GLY A 289 4.31 -10.74 -2.89
CA GLY A 289 4.05 -10.09 -4.17
C GLY A 289 5.04 -10.51 -5.26
N ASN A 290 5.83 -11.57 -5.05
CA ASN A 290 6.68 -12.13 -6.12
C ASN A 290 5.82 -12.91 -7.11
N THR A 291 6.22 -12.84 -8.37
CA THR A 291 5.51 -13.50 -9.48
C THR A 291 6.40 -14.60 -10.06
N SER A 292 5.87 -15.80 -10.24
CA SER A 292 6.59 -16.90 -10.89
C SER A 292 6.92 -16.58 -12.35
N ALA A 293 7.81 -17.36 -12.95
CA ALA A 293 7.83 -17.46 -14.41
C ALA A 293 6.45 -17.93 -14.92
N PRO A 294 5.98 -17.44 -16.09
CA PRO A 294 4.76 -17.94 -16.71
C PRO A 294 4.95 -19.36 -17.24
N THR A 295 3.86 -20.12 -17.29
CA THR A 295 3.74 -21.38 -18.06
C THR A 295 2.81 -21.17 -19.24
#